data_AF-A0A7S0Q0F1-F1
#
_entry.id   AF-A0A7S0Q0F1-F1
#
_cell.length_a   1.000
_cell.length_b   1.000
_cell.length_c   1.000
_cell.angle_alpha   90.00
_cell.angle_beta   90.00
_cell.angle_gamma   90.00
#
_symmetry.space_group_name_H-M   'P 1'
#
loop_
_entity.id
_entity.type
_entity.pdbx_description
1 polymer ?
#
loop_
_entity_poly.entity_id
_entity_poly.type
_entity_poly.pdbx_seq_one_letter_code
_entity_poly.pdbx_strand_id
1 'polypeptide(L)'
;LMAIMLFMAITSTGSAECIAVSSLMAYDIYRKYFNPNCEGKQLLRVSRIVVVVYGAISGLFGYFLYGVGLNLGWVYNFMGTVIGSAVIPVSCCLCTRFMTRNGAVCGAWLGQFIGVACWLPP
;
A
#
# COMPACT_ATOMS: atom_id res chain seq x y z
N LEU A 1 30.33 -10.19 -0.97
CA LEU A 1 29.84 -9.12 -0.06
C LEU A 1 28.59 -8.44 -0.60
N MET A 2 28.63 -7.84 -1.80
CA MET A 2 27.50 -7.10 -2.40
C MET A 2 26.20 -7.91 -2.53
N ALA A 3 26.27 -9.16 -2.98
CA ALA A 3 25.07 -10.00 -3.11
C ALA A 3 24.38 -10.26 -1.75
N ILE A 4 25.16 -10.42 -0.68
CA ILE A 4 24.64 -10.64 0.67
C ILE A 4 23.99 -9.35 1.19
N MET A 5 24.63 -8.19 0.99
CA MET A 5 24.06 -6.89 1.35
C MET A 5 22.74 -6.64 0.62
N LEU A 6 22.68 -6.91 -0.68
CA LEU A 6 21.46 -6.78 -1.47
C LEU A 6 20.36 -7.73 -1.00
N PHE A 7 20.70 -9.00 -0.76
CA PHE A 7 19.75 -9.99 -0.27
C PHE A 7 19.18 -9.60 1.11
N MET A 8 20.04 -9.15 2.02
CA MET A 8 19.61 -8.66 3.33
C MET A 8 18.76 -7.39 3.22
N ALA A 9 19.11 -6.46 2.34
CA ALA A 9 18.34 -5.24 2.10
C ALA A 9 16.93 -5.56 1.61
N ILE A 10 16.80 -6.41 0.58
CA ILE A 10 15.50 -6.81 0.01
C ILE A 10 14.67 -7.60 1.02
N THR A 11 15.30 -8.52 1.77
CA THR A 11 14.58 -9.32 2.78
C THR A 11 14.10 -8.44 3.94
N SER A 12 14.89 -7.44 4.34
CA SER A 12 14.53 -6.48 5.39
C SER A 12 13.35 -5.60 4.97
N THR A 13 13.38 -5.01 3.77
CA THR A 13 12.27 -4.20 3.25
C THR A 13 11.02 -5.05 3.02
N GLY A 14 11.15 -6.24 2.42
CA GLY A 14 10.01 -7.14 2.22
C GLY A 14 9.33 -7.55 3.52
N SER A 15 10.10 -7.78 4.59
CA SER A 15 9.54 -8.07 5.93
C SER A 15 8.77 -6.87 6.49
N ALA A 16 9.31 -5.66 6.35
CA ALA A 16 8.66 -4.44 6.83
C ALA A 16 7.32 -4.18 6.12
N GLU A 17 7.27 -4.35 4.79
CA GLU A 17 6.04 -4.20 4.00
C GLU A 17 4.98 -5.23 4.38
N CYS A 18 5.36 -6.51 4.50
CA CYS A 18 4.44 -7.57 4.89
C CYS A 18 3.80 -7.28 6.27
N ILE A 19 4.59 -6.80 7.23
CA ILE A 19 4.08 -6.44 8.56
C ILE A 19 3.13 -5.25 8.46
N ALA A 20 3.50 -4.20 7.71
CA ALA A 20 2.67 -3.00 7.52
C ALA A 20 1.32 -3.33 6.86
N VAL A 21 1.29 -4.13 5.80
CA VAL A 21 0.04 -4.54 5.14
C VAL A 21 -0.79 -5.42 6.06
N SER A 22 -0.16 -6.32 6.82
CA SER A 22 -0.88 -7.18 7.75
C SER A 22 -1.53 -6.41 8.91
N SER A 23 -0.89 -5.34 9.40
CA SER A 23 -1.44 -4.52 10.48
C SER A 23 -2.59 -3.66 9.98
N LEU A 24 -2.49 -3.08 8.78
CA LEU A 24 -3.59 -2.37 8.13
C LEU A 24 -4.82 -3.29 7.99
N MET A 25 -4.66 -4.48 7.43
CA MET A 25 -5.79 -5.40 7.28
C MET A 25 -6.36 -5.89 8.61
N ALA A 26 -5.53 -6.13 9.61
CA ALA A 26 -5.99 -6.59 10.91
C ALA A 26 -6.75 -5.49 11.68
N TYR A 27 -6.19 -4.28 11.77
CA TYR A 27 -6.76 -3.20 12.57
C TYR A 27 -7.82 -2.38 11.82
N ASP A 28 -7.59 -2.06 10.54
CA ASP A 28 -8.47 -1.17 9.80
C ASP A 28 -9.64 -1.90 9.14
N ILE A 29 -9.44 -3.15 8.71
CA ILE A 29 -10.50 -3.96 8.10
C ILE A 29 -11.13 -4.90 9.13
N TYR A 30 -10.36 -5.85 9.64
CA TYR A 30 -10.92 -6.96 10.43
C TYR A 30 -11.51 -6.48 11.76
N ARG A 31 -10.78 -5.67 12.52
CA ARG A 31 -11.30 -5.12 13.78
C ARG A 31 -12.44 -4.12 13.55
N LYS A 32 -12.35 -3.26 12.53
CA LYS A 32 -13.35 -2.21 12.32
C LYS A 32 -14.68 -2.71 11.74
N TYR A 33 -14.64 -3.66 10.80
CA TYR A 33 -15.82 -4.08 10.04
C TYR A 33 -16.33 -5.47 10.40
N PHE A 34 -15.48 -6.42 10.78
CA PHE A 34 -15.90 -7.81 11.05
C PHE A 34 -16.11 -8.10 12.53
N ASN A 35 -15.16 -7.74 13.39
CA ASN A 35 -15.29 -8.00 14.83
C ASN A 35 -14.62 -6.90 15.69
N PRO A 36 -15.39 -5.90 16.16
CA PRO A 36 -14.89 -4.79 16.98
C PRO A 36 -14.26 -5.23 18.30
N ASN A 37 -14.72 -6.35 18.86
CA ASN A 37 -14.32 -6.88 20.17
C ASN A 37 -13.31 -8.04 20.05
N CYS A 38 -12.59 -8.15 18.94
CA CYS A 38 -11.66 -9.25 18.73
C CYS A 38 -10.51 -9.28 19.76
N GLU A 39 -10.25 -10.48 20.30
CA GLU A 39 -9.11 -10.73 21.18
C GLU A 39 -7.79 -10.67 20.40
N GLY A 40 -6.71 -10.22 21.04
CA GLY A 40 -5.39 -10.05 20.39
C GLY A 40 -4.87 -11.33 19.71
N LYS A 41 -5.19 -12.51 20.24
CA LYS A 41 -4.81 -13.80 19.64
C LYS A 41 -5.47 -14.03 18.27
N GLN A 42 -6.73 -13.62 18.09
CA GLN A 42 -7.40 -13.71 16.80
C GLN A 42 -6.81 -12.72 15.80
N LEU A 43 -6.48 -11.51 16.26
CA LEU A 43 -5.86 -10.49 15.43
C LEU A 43 -4.50 -10.94 14.88
N LEU A 44 -3.67 -11.57 15.71
CA LEU A 44 -2.39 -12.16 15.30
C LEU A 44 -2.58 -13.31 14.29
N ARG A 45 -3.63 -14.13 14.45
CA ARG A 45 -3.93 -15.21 13.50
C ARG A 45 -4.30 -14.65 12.12
N VAL A 46 -5.13 -13.60 12.08
CA VAL A 46 -5.51 -12.92 10.83
C VAL A 46 -4.30 -12.26 10.18
N SER A 47 -3.49 -11.52 10.94
CA SER A 47 -2.25 -10.89 10.42
C SER A 47 -1.33 -11.93 9.77
N ARG A 48 -1.11 -13.09 10.40
CA ARG A 48 -0.27 -14.16 9.82
C ARG A 48 -0.81 -14.71 8.50
N ILE A 49 -2.13 -14.87 8.38
CA ILE A 49 -2.77 -15.31 7.12
C ILE A 49 -2.57 -14.25 6.04
N VAL A 50 -2.77 -12.97 6.38
CA VAL A 50 -2.59 -11.84 5.45
C VAL A 50 -1.16 -11.77 4.93
N VAL A 51 -0.15 -11.98 5.79
CA VAL A 51 1.26 -12.00 5.36
C VAL A 51 1.51 -13.04 4.27
N VAL A 52 1.01 -14.27 4.44
CA VAL A 52 1.20 -15.35 3.47
C VAL A 52 0.48 -15.04 2.16
N VAL A 53 -0.76 -14.58 2.24
CA VAL A 53 -1.57 -14.22 1.06
C VAL A 53 -0.95 -13.05 0.31
N TYR A 54 -0.54 -12.00 1.02
CA TYR A 54 0.10 -10.84 0.43
C TYR A 54 1.43 -11.19 -0.24
N GLY A 55 2.28 -11.98 0.41
CA GLY A 55 3.54 -12.44 -0.17
C GLY A 55 3.34 -13.28 -1.45
N ALA A 56 2.31 -14.13 -1.48
CA ALA A 56 1.99 -14.90 -2.69
C ALA A 56 1.51 -14.00 -3.84
N ILE A 57 0.64 -13.03 -3.54
CA ILE A 57 0.11 -12.09 -4.54
C ILE A 57 1.20 -11.16 -5.06
N SER A 58 2.04 -10.59 -4.19
CA SER A 58 3.10 -9.67 -4.58
C SER A 58 4.19 -10.38 -5.40
N GLY A 59 4.54 -11.62 -5.05
CA GLY A 59 5.45 -12.45 -5.83
C GLY A 59 4.90 -12.78 -7.22
N LEU A 60 3.61 -13.18 -7.31
CA LEU A 60 2.96 -13.48 -8.58
C LEU A 60 2.86 -12.22 -9.47
N PHE A 61 2.52 -11.08 -8.88
CA PHE A 61 2.43 -9.81 -9.59
C PHE A 61 3.79 -9.34 -10.10
N GLY A 62 4.86 -9.51 -9.30
CA GLY A 62 6.23 -9.23 -9.73
C GLY A 62 6.67 -10.10 -10.91
N TYR A 63 6.37 -11.41 -10.87
CA TYR A 63 6.63 -12.31 -11.98
C TYR A 63 5.86 -11.90 -13.26
N PHE A 64 4.59 -11.52 -13.10
CA PHE A 64 3.77 -11.04 -14.20
C PHE A 64 4.34 -9.77 -14.85
N LEU A 65 4.70 -8.77 -14.05
CA LEU A 65 5.31 -7.52 -14.54
C LEU A 65 6.64 -7.77 -15.27
N TYR A 66 7.44 -8.71 -14.77
CA TYR A 66 8.66 -9.14 -15.44
C TYR A 66 8.36 -9.78 -16.80
N GLY A 67 7.31 -10.61 -16.89
CA GLY A 67 6.87 -11.25 -18.14
C GLY A 67 6.35 -10.26 -19.19
N VAL A 68 5.75 -9.14 -18.79
CA VAL A 68 5.31 -8.06 -19.70
C VAL A 68 6.50 -7.21 -20.20
N GLY A 69 7.69 -7.36 -19.61
CA GLY A 69 8.89 -6.62 -20.01
C GLY A 69 8.87 -5.13 -19.63
N LEU A 70 8.06 -4.76 -18.64
CA LEU A 70 7.98 -3.38 -18.16
C LEU A 70 9.27 -2.96 -17.44
N ASN A 71 9.75 -1.75 -17.72
CA ASN A 71 10.95 -1.22 -17.08
C ASN A 71 10.66 -0.82 -15.62
N LEU A 72 11.66 -0.94 -14.73
CA LEU A 72 11.54 -0.45 -13.34
C LEU A 72 11.13 1.02 -13.31
N GLY A 73 11.62 1.84 -14.24
CA GLY A 73 11.23 3.25 -14.33
C GLY A 73 9.72 3.45 -14.52
N TRP A 74 9.06 2.58 -15.30
CA TRP A 74 7.61 2.63 -15.49
C TRP A 74 6.87 2.25 -14.20
N VAL A 75 7.31 1.20 -13.51
CA VAL A 75 6.71 0.73 -12.25
C VAL A 75 6.83 1.78 -11.15
N TYR A 76 7.99 2.42 -11.00
CA TYR A 76 8.17 3.51 -10.03
C TYR A 76 7.35 4.75 -10.38
N ASN A 77 7.19 5.05 -11.67
CA ASN A 77 6.35 6.16 -12.10
C ASN A 77 4.86 5.89 -11.79
N PHE A 78 4.38 4.67 -12.07
CA PHE A 78 3.05 4.23 -11.69
C PHE A 78 2.81 4.30 -10.17
N MET A 79 3.77 3.80 -9.37
CA MET A 79 3.72 3.87 -7.91
C MET A 79 3.59 5.33 -7.43
N GLY A 80 4.37 6.25 -7.99
CA GLY A 80 4.33 7.69 -7.65
C GLY A 80 2.97 8.32 -7.94
N THR A 81 2.41 8.06 -9.13
CA THR A 81 1.11 8.59 -9.55
C THR A 81 -0.02 8.07 -8.66
N VAL A 82 -0.02 6.78 -8.31
CA VAL A 82 -1.09 6.16 -7.52
C VAL A 82 -1.02 6.54 -6.04
N ILE A 83 0.17 6.63 -5.45
CA ILE A 83 0.32 6.96 -4.02
C ILE A 83 0.25 8.48 -3.79
N GLY A 84 0.73 9.28 -4.74
CA GLY A 84 0.84 10.73 -4.59
C GLY A 84 -0.50 11.45 -4.35
N SER A 85 -1.59 10.91 -4.89
CA SER A 85 -2.94 11.49 -4.75
C SER A 85 -3.44 11.55 -3.30
N ALA A 86 -3.00 10.62 -2.45
CA ALA A 86 -3.42 10.55 -1.05
C ALA A 86 -2.58 11.45 -0.12
N VAL A 87 -1.38 11.85 -0.54
CA VAL A 87 -0.42 12.57 0.32
C VAL A 87 -0.96 13.94 0.74
N ILE A 88 -1.41 14.76 -0.22
CA ILE A 88 -1.90 16.12 0.06
C ILE A 88 -3.13 16.10 0.98
N PRO A 89 -4.18 15.29 0.70
CA PRO A 89 -5.33 15.17 1.60
C PRO A 89 -4.95 14.75 3.02
N VAL A 90 -4.04 13.78 3.17
CA VAL A 90 -3.59 13.30 4.49
C VAL A 90 -2.80 14.38 5.23
N SER A 91 -1.88 15.07 4.56
CA SER A 91 -1.14 16.19 5.16
C SER A 91 -2.08 17.32 5.61
N CYS A 92 -3.08 17.67 4.79
CA CYS A 92 -4.07 18.68 5.16
C CYS A 92 -4.96 18.24 6.34
N CYS A 93 -5.31 16.95 6.46
CA CYS A 93 -6.02 16.41 7.62
C CYS A 93 -5.22 16.54 8.91
N LEU A 94 -3.89 16.49 8.85
CA LEU A 94 -3.01 16.63 10.01
C LEU A 94 -2.72 18.10 10.36
N CYS A 95 -2.50 18.96 9.36
CA CYS A 95 -2.06 20.34 9.56
C CYS A 95 -3.21 21.34 9.76
N THR A 96 -4.43 21.02 9.32
CA THR A 96 -5.57 21.95 9.37
C THR A 96 -6.71 21.40 10.22
N ARG A 97 -7.28 22.27 11.06
CA ARG A 97 -8.45 21.94 11.89
C ARG A 97 -9.79 22.04 11.15
N PHE A 98 -9.78 22.61 9.94
CA PHE A 98 -10.99 22.89 9.14
C PHE A 98 -11.27 21.83 8.07
N MET A 99 -10.48 20.75 8.01
CA MET A 99 -10.66 19.71 6.99
C MET A 99 -11.97 18.94 7.24
N THR A 100 -12.87 18.95 6.26
CA THR A 100 -14.11 18.18 6.31
C THR A 100 -13.90 16.76 5.78
N ARG A 101 -14.63 15.78 6.33
CA ARG A 101 -14.56 14.36 5.90
C ARG A 101 -14.78 14.21 4.40
N ASN A 102 -15.77 14.91 3.85
CA ASN A 102 -16.09 14.83 2.42
C ASN A 102 -15.01 15.50 1.56
N GLY A 103 -14.42 16.62 2.02
CA GLY A 103 -13.33 17.28 1.30
C GLY A 103 -12.08 16.41 1.17
N ALA A 104 -11.70 15.70 2.24
CA ALA A 104 -10.56 14.79 2.21
C ALA A 104 -10.77 13.61 1.25
N VAL A 105 -11.97 13.01 1.26
CA VAL A 105 -12.31 11.88 0.38
C VAL A 105 -12.38 12.32 -1.08
N CYS A 106 -13.08 13.43 -1.38
CA CYS A 106 -13.17 13.94 -2.74
C CYS A 106 -11.81 14.39 -3.28
N GLY A 107 -10.97 15.03 -2.45
CA GLY A 107 -9.62 15.43 -2.85
C GLY A 107 -8.72 14.24 -3.22
N ALA A 108 -8.76 13.16 -2.42
CA ALA A 108 -8.01 11.95 -2.73
C ALA A 108 -8.47 11.27 -4.02
N TRP A 109 -9.78 11.10 -4.21
CA TRP A 109 -10.32 10.47 -5.41
C TRP A 109 -10.12 11.31 -6.68
N LEU A 110 -10.40 12.61 -6.62
CA LEU A 110 -10.19 13.51 -7.77
C LEU A 110 -8.71 13.59 -8.14
N GLY A 111 -7.83 13.71 -7.14
CA GLY A 111 -6.38 13.68 -7.36
C GLY A 111 -5.93 12.39 -8.05
N GLN A 112 -6.52 11.24 -7.68
CA GLN A 112 -6.21 9.95 -8.29
C GLN A 112 -6.65 9.90 -9.76
N PHE A 113 -7.88 10.31 -10.07
CA PHE A 113 -8.39 10.30 -11.44
C PHE A 113 -7.60 11.24 -12.34
N ILE A 114 -7.29 12.45 -11.86
CA ILE A 114 -6.49 13.43 -12.62
C ILE A 114 -5.06 12.92 -12.79
N GLY A 115 -4.45 12.36 -11.75
CA GLY A 115 -3.11 11.79 -11.80
C GLY A 115 -2.99 10.67 -12.83
N VAL A 116 -3.94 9.73 -12.85
CA VAL A 116 -3.97 8.65 -13.84
C VAL A 116 -4.25 9.18 -15.25
N ALA A 117 -5.17 10.14 -15.40
CA ALA A 117 -5.48 10.75 -16.69
C ALA A 117 -4.31 11.56 -17.28
N CYS A 118 -3.51 12.22 -16.44
CA CYS A 118 -2.29 12.92 -16.88
C CYS A 118 -1.12 11.97 -17.14
N TRP A 119 -1.08 10.81 -16.48
CA TRP A 119 0.02 9.87 -16.61
C TRP A 119 -0.04 9.04 -17.89
N LEU A 120 -1.24 8.66 -18.34
CA LEU A 120 -1.43 8.05 -19.64
C LEU A 120 -1.28 9.15 -20.72
N PRO A 121 -0.22 9.15 -21.54
CA PRO A 121 -0.18 10.03 -22.69
C PRO A 121 -1.35 9.68 -23.64
N PRO A 122 -1.90 10.67 -24.38
CA PRO A 122 -2.75 10.38 -25.52
C PRO A 122 -2.00 9.60 -26.62
#